data_AF-A0A2M7M1J1-F1
#
_entry.id   AF-A0A2M7M1J1-F1
#
_cell.length_a   1.000
_cell.length_b   1.000
_cell.length_c   1.000
_cell.angle_alpha   90.00
_cell.angle_beta   90.00
_cell.angle_gamma   90.00
#
_symmetry.space_group_name_H-M   'P 1'
#
loop_
_entity.id
_entity.type
_entity.pdbx_description
1 polymer ?
#
loop_
_entity_poly.entity_id
_entity_poly.type
_entity_poly.pdbx_seq_one_letter_code
_entity_poly.pdbx_strand_id
1 'polypeptide(L)' 'MKKVRVIHSGVGGRGASWTNAVNEREDFVSVAYVDVNKEALEKACSVSGLSPEKCFSSLEEALNKIEA' A
#
# COMPACT_ATOMS: atom_id res chain seq x y z
N MET A 1 16.77 -13.94 0.21
CA MET A 1 15.70 -14.21 1.22
C MET A 1 14.35 -13.88 0.60
N LYS A 2 13.28 -14.56 1.02
CA LYS A 2 11.90 -14.23 0.59
C LYS A 2 11.44 -12.97 1.34
N LYS A 3 10.93 -11.98 0.62
CA LYS A 3 10.39 -10.74 1.20
C LYS A 3 8.96 -10.95 1.70
N VAL A 4 8.60 -10.30 2.80
CA VAL A 4 7.22 -10.24 3.30
C VAL A 4 6.45 -9.24 2.44
N ARG A 5 5.32 -9.67 1.87
CA ARG A 5 4.46 -8.78 1.07
C ARG A 5 3.43 -8.15 1.98
N VAL A 6 3.17 -6.86 1.79
CA VAL A 6 2.34 -6.07 2.71
C VAL A 6 1.23 -5.36 1.94
N ILE A 7 -0.01 -5.53 2.39
CA ILE A 7 -1.14 -4.68 2.04
C ILE A 7 -1.31 -3.65 3.16
N HIS A 8 -1.28 -2.36 2.82
CA HIS A 8 -1.51 -1.30 3.81
C HIS A 8 -2.96 -0.85 3.76
N SER A 9 -3.67 -0.95 4.89
CA SER A 9 -5.03 -0.43 5.05
C SER A 9 -5.03 0.83 5.90
N GLY A 10 -5.39 1.95 5.29
CA GLY A 10 -5.19 3.30 5.79
C GLY A 10 -3.78 3.80 5.44
N VAL A 11 -3.68 4.65 4.40
CA VAL A 11 -2.42 5.26 3.93
C VAL A 11 -2.41 6.79 4.00
N GLY A 12 -3.42 7.38 4.65
CA GLY A 12 -3.43 8.78 5.06
C GLY A 12 -2.37 9.14 6.11
N GLY A 13 -2.56 10.24 6.86
CA GLY A 13 -1.53 10.89 7.68
C GLY A 13 -0.56 9.98 8.45
N ARG A 14 -1.06 9.09 9.33
CA ARG A 14 -0.20 8.13 10.05
C ARG A 14 0.20 6.92 9.20
N GLY A 15 -0.67 6.49 8.29
CA GLY A 15 -0.41 5.37 7.37
C GLY A 15 0.81 5.63 6.49
N ALA A 16 0.99 6.86 6.01
CA ALA A 16 2.15 7.28 5.23
C ALA A 16 3.50 7.06 5.96
N SER A 17 3.52 7.19 7.29
CA SER A 17 4.73 6.88 8.07
C SER A 17 5.10 5.40 7.99
N TRP A 18 4.10 4.51 7.96
CA TRP A 18 4.31 3.06 7.89
C TRP A 18 4.68 2.61 6.48
N THR A 19 4.04 3.18 5.45
CA THR A 19 4.41 2.88 4.06
C THR A 19 5.85 3.29 3.75
N ASN A 20 6.31 4.43 4.27
CA ASN A 20 7.70 4.86 4.16
C ASN A 20 8.67 3.92 4.90
N ALA A 21 8.37 3.59 6.16
CA ALA A 21 9.21 2.68 6.94
C ALA A 21 9.35 1.28 6.29
N VAL A 22 8.29 0.80 5.62
CA VAL A 22 8.33 -0.45 4.85
C VAL A 22 9.20 -0.31 3.59
N ASN A 23 9.16 0.82 2.89
CA ASN A 23 9.98 1.04 1.69
C ASN A 23 11.48 1.15 1.98
N GLU A 24 11.86 1.55 3.19
CA GLU A 24 13.26 1.62 3.63
C GLU A 24 13.85 0.24 3.99
N ARG A 25 13.02 -0.81 3.98
CA ARG A 25 13.38 -2.16 4.42
C ARG A 25 13.47 -3.12 3.24
N GLU A 26 14.57 -3.87 3.14
CA GLU A 26 14.76 -4.83 2.05
C GLU A 26 14.00 -6.14 2.24
N ASP A 27 13.59 -6.46 3.46
CA ASP A 27 12.86 -7.67 3.84
C ASP A 27 11.34 -7.58 3.62
N PHE A 28 10.84 -6.40 3.23
CA PHE A 28 9.42 -6.17 2.93
C PHE A 28 9.20 -5.64 1.51
N VAL A 29 7.97 -5.78 1.02
CA VAL A 29 7.51 -5.16 -0.23
C VAL A 29 6.03 -4.78 -0.11
N SER A 30 5.73 -3.50 -0.32
CA SER A 30 4.34 -3.04 -0.42
C SER A 30 3.72 -3.56 -1.73
N VAL A 31 2.63 -4.32 -1.63
CA VAL A 31 1.96 -4.93 -2.79
C VAL A 31 0.58 -4.34 -3.09
N ALA A 32 -0.05 -3.68 -2.12
CA ALA A 32 -1.26 -2.90 -2.32
C ALA A 32 -1.42 -1.80 -1.27
N TYR A 33 -2.10 -0.72 -1.65
CA TYR A 33 -2.58 0.32 -0.74
C TYR A 33 -4.10 0.38 -0.76
N VAL A 34 -4.66 0.62 0.42
CA VAL A 34 -6.10 0.70 0.64
C VAL A 34 -6.41 1.94 1.46
N ASP A 35 -7.28 2.80 0.96
CA ASP A 35 -7.83 3.92 1.72
C ASP A 35 -9.17 4.35 1.11
N VAL A 36 -10.13 4.71 1.96
CA VAL A 36 -11.43 5.25 1.50
C VAL A 36 -11.31 6.68 1.02
N ASN A 37 -10.27 7.40 1.46
CA ASN A 37 -9.97 8.74 1.00
C ASN A 37 -9.13 8.67 -0.30
N LYS A 38 -9.76 9.06 -1.40
CA LYS A 38 -9.15 9.05 -2.74
C LYS A 38 -7.86 9.87 -2.82
N GLU A 39 -7.81 11.05 -2.22
CA GLU A 39 -6.63 11.93 -2.25
C GLU A 39 -5.45 11.29 -1.50
N ALA A 40 -5.71 10.71 -0.32
CA ALA A 40 -4.69 9.98 0.44
C ALA A 40 -4.15 8.78 -0.35
N LEU A 41 -5.04 8.04 -1.01
CA LEU A 41 -4.68 6.89 -1.83
C LEU A 41 -3.84 7.29 -3.04
N GLU A 42 -4.28 8.28 -3.83
CA GLU A 42 -3.54 8.80 -4.98
C GLU A 42 -2.15 9.31 -4.60
N LYS A 43 -2.05 10.02 -3.48
CA LYS A 43 -0.77 10.50 -2.94
C LYS A 43 0.13 9.33 -2.56
N ALA A 44 -0.37 8.34 -1.83
CA ALA A 44 0.43 7.18 -1.41
C ALA A 44 0.97 6.40 -2.62
N CYS A 45 0.13 6.14 -3.62
CA CYS A 45 0.53 5.42 -4.84
C CYS A 45 1.58 6.20 -5.63
N SER A 46 1.39 7.51 -5.79
CA SER A 46 2.34 8.39 -6.48
C SER A 46 3.71 8.43 -5.80
N VAL A 47 3.74 8.55 -4.46
CA VAL A 47 5.01 8.63 -3.69
C VAL A 47 5.77 7.30 -3.69
N SER A 48 5.05 6.18 -3.66
CA SER A 48 5.67 4.85 -3.61
C SER A 48 6.07 4.27 -4.97
N GLY A 49 5.56 4.83 -6.07
CA GLY A 49 5.70 4.24 -7.41
C GLY A 49 4.86 2.98 -7.61
N LEU A 50 3.95 2.66 -6.69
CA LEU A 50 3.03 1.53 -6.82
C LEU A 50 2.00 1.85 -7.91
N SER A 51 1.81 0.90 -8.84
CA SER A 51 0.83 1.04 -9.93
C SER A 51 -0.57 1.36 -9.38
N PRO A 52 -1.32 2.28 -10.02
CA PRO A 52 -2.69 2.61 -9.61
C PRO A 52 -3.63 1.41 -9.52
N GLU A 53 -3.38 0.35 -10.30
CA GLU A 53 -4.15 -0.91 -10.26
C GLU A 53 -3.99 -1.70 -8.95
N LYS A 54 -3.01 -1.32 -8.11
CA LYS A 54 -2.73 -1.89 -6.78
C LYS A 54 -3.23 -0.98 -5.65
N CYS A 55 -4.05 0.02 -5.99
CA CYS A 55 -4.59 1.00 -5.07
C CYS A 55 -6.11 0.86 -5.05
N PHE A 56 -6.66 0.51 -3.89
CA PHE A 56 -8.06 0.11 -3.77
C PHE A 56 -8.79 0.99 -2.75
N SER A 57 -10.07 1.25 -2.98
CA SER A 57 -10.93 1.92 -2.00
C SER A 57 -11.48 0.98 -0.93
N SER A 58 -11.26 -0.33 -1.08
CA SER A 58 -11.75 -1.39 -0.19
C SER A 58 -10.66 -2.43 0.07
N LEU A 59 -10.59 -2.88 1.32
CA LEU A 59 -9.67 -3.97 1.69
C LEU A 59 -10.10 -5.30 1.06
N GLU A 60 -11.40 -5.54 0.96
CA GLU A 60 -11.94 -6.75 0.32
C GLU A 60 -11.53 -6.83 -1.15
N GLU A 61 -11.60 -5.70 -1.87
CA GLU A 61 -11.16 -5.64 -3.26
C GLU A 61 -9.66 -5.96 -3.40
N ALA A 62 -8.84 -5.40 -2.51
CA ALA A 62 -7.41 -5.66 -2.48
C ALA A 62 -7.09 -7.15 -2.25
N LEU A 63 -7.73 -7.78 -1.26
CA LEU A 63 -7.52 -9.18 -0.91
C LEU A 63 -7.95 -10.13 -2.05
N ASN A 64 -8.97 -9.76 -2.82
CA ASN A 64 -9.43 -10.56 -3.96
C ASN A 64 -8.53 -10.43 -5.19
N LYS A 65 -7.80 -9.32 -5.34
CA LYS A 65 -6.98 -9.03 -6.53
C LYS A 65 -5.49 -9.25 -6.32
N ILE A 66 -5.01 -9.11 -5.08
CA ILE A 66 -3.59 -9.11 -4.75
C ILE A 66 -3.32 -10.17 -3.68
N GLU A 67 -2.43 -11.11 -4.01
CA GLU A 67 -1.85 -12.01 -3.03
C GLU A 67 -0.82 -11.27 -2.17
N ALA A 68 -0.87 -11.46 -0.84
CA ALA A 68 0.08 -10.92 0.13
C ALA A 68 0.69 -12.06 0.93
#